data_AF-A0A937ZX16-F1
#
_entry.id   AF-A0A937ZX16-F1
#
_cell.length_a   1.000
_cell.length_b   1.000
_cell.length_c   1.000
_cell.angle_alpha   90.00
_cell.angle_beta   90.00
_cell.angle_gamma   90.00
#
_symmetry.space_group_name_H-M   'P 1'
#
loop_
_entity.id
_entity.type
_entity.pdbx_description
1 polymer ?
#
loop_
_entity_poly.entity_id
_entity_poly.type
_entity_poly.pdbx_seq_one_letter_code
_entity_poly.pdbx_strand_id
1 'polypeptide(L)'
;MLRNLGVTLQGTGWLAEAEVVFRRWRAARPTDAAAALAVGCAIRAQGRHEEARDAFIVATRLAPELAEAWWDLSLAHLTLGDFAAGWDAYRWRWALPANAGARRPHNQRAWDGQPIATGRKLLLWGEQGVGDSLMFAACIADVLIRVPHPVVEVEARLVPLLARSFPATVVVPSTTPPHPATQDAGIAAQAPLGELAALFRRGESSFLRHHGWLIPNRDRVTQLRNRYGAPPGRGGSASPGAAPTRSAAAAGRWSPPTSHRSQG
;
A
#
# COMPACT_ATOMS: atom_id res chain seq x y z
N MET A 1 11.45 22.34 -24.59
CA MET A 1 10.23 23.15 -24.33
C MET A 1 9.03 22.28 -23.98
N LEU A 2 8.66 21.29 -24.82
CA LEU A 2 7.47 20.44 -24.59
C LEU A 2 7.47 19.70 -23.23
N ARG A 3 8.61 19.13 -22.81
CA ARG A 3 8.73 18.47 -21.49
C ARG A 3 8.33 19.39 -20.34
N ASN A 4 8.94 20.58 -20.25
CA ASN A 4 8.69 21.49 -19.13
C ASN A 4 7.26 22.02 -19.16
N LEU A 5 6.72 22.34 -20.35
CA LEU A 5 5.32 22.77 -20.50
C LEU A 5 4.34 21.70 -20.01
N GLY A 6 4.53 20.44 -20.40
CA GLY A 6 3.67 19.35 -19.97
C GLY A 6 3.73 19.13 -18.45
N VAL A 7 4.93 19.20 -17.84
CA VAL A 7 5.10 19.11 -16.38
C VAL A 7 4.37 20.26 -15.67
N THR A 8 4.47 21.49 -16.18
CA THR A 8 3.75 22.63 -15.62
C THR A 8 2.23 22.44 -15.70
N LEU A 9 1.71 22.01 -16.86
CA LEU A 9 0.27 21.75 -17.05
C LEU A 9 -0.24 20.66 -16.10
N GLN A 10 0.55 19.60 -15.90
CA GLN A 10 0.18 18.54 -14.97
C GLN A 10 0.17 19.05 -13.52
N GLY A 11 1.14 19.87 -13.13
CA GLY A 11 1.19 20.49 -11.80
C GLY A 11 0.06 21.48 -11.52
N THR A 12 -0.52 22.10 -12.54
CA THR A 12 -1.68 23.00 -12.42
C THR A 12 -3.03 22.27 -12.56
N GLY A 13 -3.03 20.96 -12.83
CA GLY A 13 -4.25 20.15 -12.99
C GLY A 13 -4.87 20.15 -14.39
N TRP A 14 -4.18 20.70 -15.39
CA TRP A 14 -4.62 20.76 -16.80
C TRP A 14 -4.21 19.46 -17.50
N LEU A 15 -4.81 18.35 -17.06
CA LEU A 15 -4.32 17.00 -17.34
C LEU A 15 -4.48 16.59 -18.81
N ALA A 16 -5.56 17.04 -19.46
CA ALA A 16 -5.82 16.75 -20.87
C ALA A 16 -4.82 17.49 -21.77
N GLU A 17 -4.54 18.75 -21.47
CA GLU A 17 -3.56 19.57 -22.17
C GLU A 17 -2.14 19.04 -21.97
N ALA A 18 -1.81 18.60 -20.74
CA ALA A 18 -0.55 17.94 -20.45
C ALA A 18 -0.35 16.70 -21.32
N GLU A 19 -1.37 15.85 -21.45
CA GLU A 19 -1.32 14.68 -22.34
C GLU A 19 -1.06 15.08 -23.80
N VAL A 20 -1.76 16.09 -24.33
CA VAL A 20 -1.56 16.56 -25.71
C VAL A 20 -0.11 17.01 -25.92
N VAL A 21 0.45 17.76 -24.97
CA VAL A 21 1.84 18.24 -25.03
C VAL A 21 2.83 17.07 -24.96
N PHE A 22 2.61 16.10 -24.08
CA PHE A 22 3.48 14.93 -23.97
C PHE A 22 3.38 14.00 -25.18
N ARG A 23 2.19 13.82 -25.79
CA ARG A 23 2.05 13.08 -27.04
C ARG A 23 2.80 13.75 -28.19
N ARG A 24 2.79 15.10 -28.26
CA ARG A 24 3.63 15.85 -29.22
C ARG A 24 5.11 15.67 -28.96
N TRP A 25 5.55 15.68 -27.69
CA TRP A 25 6.95 15.39 -27.34
C TRP A 25 7.35 13.98 -27.78
N ARG A 26 6.53 12.97 -27.50
CA ARG A 26 6.76 11.59 -27.93
C ARG A 26 6.79 11.45 -29.45
N ALA A 27 5.91 12.12 -30.18
CA ALA A 27 5.92 12.10 -31.65
C ALA A 27 7.22 12.69 -32.22
N ALA A 28 7.73 13.75 -31.62
CA ALA A 28 9.01 14.36 -32.01
C ALA A 28 10.23 13.51 -31.59
N ARG A 29 10.08 12.63 -30.58
CA ARG A 29 11.15 11.77 -30.04
C ARG A 29 10.61 10.36 -29.72
N PRO A 30 10.39 9.52 -30.75
CA PRO A 30 9.70 8.24 -30.58
C PRO A 30 10.50 7.21 -29.75
N THR A 31 11.82 7.39 -29.63
CA THR A 31 12.72 6.50 -28.86
C THR A 31 13.03 7.04 -27.45
N ASP A 32 12.50 8.20 -27.07
CA ASP A 32 12.72 8.80 -25.76
C ASP A 32 11.78 8.17 -24.72
N ALA A 33 12.32 7.26 -23.90
CA ALA A 33 11.56 6.56 -22.86
C ALA A 33 10.91 7.52 -21.86
N ALA A 34 11.54 8.67 -21.57
CA ALA A 34 10.97 9.66 -20.67
C ALA A 34 9.73 10.35 -21.27
N ALA A 35 9.67 10.49 -22.60
CA ALA A 35 8.48 10.98 -23.29
C ALA A 35 7.32 9.98 -23.21
N ALA A 36 7.61 8.67 -23.36
CA ALA A 36 6.61 7.62 -23.18
C ALA A 36 6.09 7.54 -21.73
N LEU A 37 7.00 7.61 -20.76
CA LEU A 37 6.67 7.66 -19.33
C LEU A 37 5.76 8.86 -19.00
N ALA A 38 6.10 10.05 -19.51
CA ALA A 38 5.32 11.26 -19.28
C ALA A 38 3.89 11.18 -19.85
N VAL A 39 3.71 10.56 -21.01
CA VAL A 39 2.37 10.27 -21.56
C VAL A 39 1.59 9.37 -20.60
N GLY A 40 2.19 8.27 -20.12
CA GLY A 40 1.56 7.38 -19.16
C GLY A 40 1.17 8.08 -17.85
N CYS A 41 2.03 8.94 -17.31
CA CYS A 41 1.75 9.71 -16.10
C CYS A 41 0.57 10.68 -16.27
N ALA A 42 0.50 11.40 -17.40
CA ALA A 42 -0.62 12.31 -17.67
C ALA A 42 -1.95 11.56 -17.86
N ILE A 43 -1.93 10.42 -18.57
CA ILE A 43 -3.11 9.56 -18.74
C ILE A 43 -3.56 8.97 -17.39
N ARG A 44 -2.61 8.50 -16.56
CA ARG A 44 -2.88 7.98 -15.21
C ARG A 44 -3.53 9.04 -14.33
N ALA A 45 -3.08 10.28 -14.41
CA ALA A 45 -3.67 11.38 -13.65
C ALA A 45 -5.14 11.64 -14.01
N GLN A 46 -5.58 11.29 -15.22
CA GLN A 46 -6.97 11.36 -15.67
C GLN A 46 -7.81 10.13 -15.27
N GLY A 47 -7.24 9.14 -14.58
CA GLY A 47 -7.93 7.90 -14.18
C GLY A 47 -8.04 6.84 -15.28
N ARG A 48 -7.40 7.05 -16.45
CA ARG A 48 -7.41 6.11 -17.58
C ARG A 48 -6.33 5.04 -17.41
N HIS A 49 -6.53 4.12 -16.47
CA HIS A 49 -5.49 3.22 -15.98
C HIS A 49 -4.98 2.20 -17.04
N GLU A 50 -5.85 1.68 -17.89
CA GLU A 50 -5.49 0.74 -18.97
C GLU A 50 -4.57 1.39 -19.99
N GLU A 51 -4.90 2.60 -20.46
CA GLU A 51 -4.08 3.33 -21.42
C GLU A 51 -2.75 3.78 -20.81
N ALA A 52 -2.74 4.12 -19.50
CA ALA A 52 -1.52 4.44 -18.79
C ALA A 52 -0.57 3.24 -18.71
N ARG A 53 -1.10 2.05 -18.38
CA ARG A 53 -0.33 0.79 -18.39
C ARG A 53 0.32 0.57 -19.75
N ASP A 54 -0.43 0.72 -20.84
CA ASP A 54 0.11 0.50 -22.19
C ASP A 54 1.23 1.49 -22.53
N ALA A 55 1.13 2.75 -22.09
CA ALA A 55 2.21 3.73 -22.23
C ALA A 55 3.45 3.37 -21.38
N PHE A 56 3.27 2.87 -20.15
CA PHE A 56 4.38 2.42 -19.31
C PHE A 56 5.06 1.16 -19.86
N ILE A 57 4.30 0.24 -20.49
CA ILE A 57 4.88 -0.90 -21.23
C ILE A 57 5.79 -0.40 -22.36
N VAL A 58 5.40 0.65 -23.08
CA VAL A 58 6.28 1.25 -24.09
C VAL A 58 7.55 1.84 -23.45
N ALA A 59 7.42 2.57 -22.33
CA ALA A 59 8.56 3.16 -21.64
C ALA A 59 9.57 2.10 -21.15
N THR A 60 9.09 1.00 -20.57
CA THR A 60 9.94 -0.12 -20.10
C THR A 60 10.61 -0.88 -21.25
N ARG A 61 10.00 -0.93 -22.44
CA ARG A 61 10.64 -1.50 -23.65
C ARG A 61 11.72 -0.59 -24.22
N LEU A 62 11.51 0.74 -24.17
CA LEU A 62 12.48 1.72 -24.66
C LEU A 62 13.70 1.86 -23.75
N ALA A 63 13.51 1.75 -22.44
CA ALA A 63 14.56 1.77 -21.43
C ALA A 63 14.27 0.73 -20.33
N PRO A 64 14.73 -0.53 -20.48
CA PRO A 64 14.51 -1.60 -19.51
C PRO A 64 15.08 -1.32 -18.11
N GLU A 65 16.01 -0.38 -17.98
CA GLU A 65 16.64 0.06 -16.73
C GLU A 65 15.94 1.25 -16.06
N LEU A 66 14.93 1.85 -16.72
CA LEU A 66 14.20 3.00 -16.19
C LEU A 66 13.27 2.58 -15.05
N ALA A 67 13.77 2.65 -13.83
CA ALA A 67 13.09 2.21 -12.61
C ALA A 67 11.72 2.88 -12.41
N GLU A 68 11.60 4.17 -12.73
CA GLU A 68 10.35 4.93 -12.65
C GLU A 68 9.26 4.31 -13.53
N ALA A 69 9.60 3.87 -14.74
CA ALA A 69 8.63 3.25 -15.64
C ALA A 69 8.14 1.90 -15.13
N TRP A 70 9.03 1.08 -14.57
CA TRP A 70 8.62 -0.19 -13.95
C TRP A 70 7.81 0.02 -12.68
N TRP A 71 8.16 1.03 -11.88
CA TRP A 71 7.38 1.41 -10.71
C TRP A 71 5.97 1.85 -11.08
N ASP A 72 5.82 2.79 -12.01
CA ASP A 72 4.50 3.25 -12.45
C ASP A 72 3.70 2.11 -13.13
N LEU A 73 4.36 1.23 -13.88
CA LEU A 73 3.75 0.02 -14.44
C LEU A 73 3.24 -0.92 -13.35
N SER A 74 4.03 -1.12 -12.27
CA SER A 74 3.62 -1.94 -11.13
C SER A 74 2.31 -1.42 -10.51
N LEU A 75 2.22 -0.11 -10.27
CA LEU A 75 1.04 0.51 -9.68
C LEU A 75 -0.16 0.45 -10.62
N ALA A 76 0.05 0.59 -11.93
CA ALA A 76 -1.00 0.45 -12.93
C ALA A 76 -1.58 -0.98 -12.95
N HIS A 77 -0.73 -2.02 -12.95
CA HIS A 77 -1.18 -3.40 -12.85
C HIS A 77 -1.94 -3.68 -11.55
N LEU A 78 -1.43 -3.23 -10.40
CA LEU A 78 -2.11 -3.40 -9.11
C LEU A 78 -3.49 -2.72 -9.08
N THR A 79 -3.59 -1.53 -9.67
CA THR A 79 -4.85 -0.78 -9.76
C THR A 79 -5.88 -1.50 -10.64
N LEU A 80 -5.42 -2.16 -11.71
CA LEU A 80 -6.25 -2.94 -12.63
C LEU A 80 -6.54 -4.37 -12.13
N GLY A 81 -6.07 -4.75 -10.94
CA GLY A 81 -6.25 -6.09 -10.38
C GLY A 81 -5.34 -7.17 -10.98
N ASP A 82 -4.37 -6.80 -11.82
CA ASP A 82 -3.33 -7.70 -12.32
C ASP A 82 -2.21 -7.84 -11.28
N PHE A 83 -2.55 -8.48 -10.17
CA PHE A 83 -1.70 -8.51 -8.98
C PHE A 83 -0.35 -9.19 -9.22
N ALA A 84 -0.32 -10.28 -9.99
CA ALA A 84 0.92 -11.00 -10.28
C ALA A 84 1.94 -10.09 -10.99
N ALA A 85 1.55 -9.47 -12.11
CA ALA A 85 2.42 -8.55 -12.84
C ALA A 85 2.78 -7.31 -12.02
N GLY A 86 1.80 -6.78 -11.27
CA GLY A 86 2.00 -5.67 -10.35
C GLY A 86 3.10 -5.93 -9.34
N TRP A 87 3.02 -7.06 -8.62
CA TRP A 87 4.03 -7.40 -7.62
C TRP A 87 5.40 -7.75 -8.22
N ASP A 88 5.43 -8.42 -9.38
CA ASP A 88 6.69 -8.75 -10.05
C ASP A 88 7.47 -7.47 -10.41
N ALA A 89 6.79 -6.40 -10.82
CA ALA A 89 7.40 -5.09 -11.10
C ALA A 89 7.63 -4.23 -9.84
N TYR A 90 6.90 -4.46 -8.74
CA TYR A 90 6.96 -3.65 -7.51
C TYR A 90 8.36 -3.57 -6.86
N ARG A 91 9.21 -4.57 -7.10
CA ARG A 91 10.63 -4.57 -6.68
C ARG A 91 11.44 -3.37 -7.17
N TRP A 92 11.06 -2.77 -8.31
CA TRP A 92 11.76 -1.62 -8.89
C TRP A 92 11.68 -0.37 -8.04
N ARG A 93 10.78 -0.33 -7.04
CA ARG A 93 10.75 0.74 -6.04
C ARG A 93 12.10 0.94 -5.35
N TRP A 94 12.91 -0.11 -5.19
CA TRP A 94 14.22 -0.02 -4.56
C TRP A 94 15.27 0.70 -5.41
N ALA A 95 15.04 0.81 -6.72
CA ALA A 95 15.91 1.55 -7.64
C ALA A 95 15.50 3.03 -7.77
N LEU A 96 14.40 3.46 -7.13
CA LEU A 96 13.97 4.85 -7.15
C LEU A 96 14.85 5.72 -6.23
N PRO A 97 15.25 6.92 -6.67
CA PRO A 97 15.99 7.87 -5.82
C PRO A 97 15.29 8.18 -4.50
N ALA A 98 13.95 8.27 -4.49
CA ALA A 98 13.15 8.53 -3.28
C ALA A 98 13.28 7.44 -2.21
N ASN A 99 13.69 6.24 -2.59
CA ASN A 99 13.89 5.09 -1.69
C ASN A 99 15.38 4.79 -1.45
N ALA A 100 16.28 5.68 -1.88
CA ALA A 100 17.70 5.54 -1.61
C ALA A 100 17.95 5.47 -0.09
N GLY A 101 18.60 4.40 0.37
CA GLY A 101 18.87 4.18 1.79
C GLY A 101 17.69 3.65 2.61
N ALA A 102 16.49 3.52 2.04
CA ALA A 102 15.35 2.90 2.73
C ALA A 102 15.52 1.39 2.89
N ARG A 103 16.27 0.75 1.98
CA ARG A 103 16.56 -0.68 2.05
C ARG A 103 17.54 -0.97 3.18
N ARG A 104 17.14 -1.83 4.11
CA ARG A 104 18.00 -2.24 5.23
C ARG A 104 19.16 -3.13 4.73
N PRO A 105 20.40 -2.90 5.22
CA PRO A 105 21.59 -3.67 4.80
C PRO A 105 21.65 -5.02 5.54
N HIS A 106 20.67 -5.89 5.30
CA HIS A 106 20.69 -7.24 5.83
C HIS A 106 21.50 -8.16 4.90
N ASN A 107 22.52 -8.83 5.45
CA ASN A 107 23.43 -9.71 4.68
C ASN A 107 22.82 -11.08 4.35
N GLN A 108 21.69 -11.41 4.95
CA GLN A 108 21.01 -12.69 4.71
C GLN A 108 20.33 -12.71 3.34
N ARG A 109 20.23 -13.91 2.74
CA ARG A 109 19.54 -14.09 1.45
C ARG A 109 18.09 -13.62 1.51
N ALA A 110 17.57 -13.17 0.37
CA ALA A 110 16.14 -12.92 0.24
C ALA A 110 15.35 -14.22 0.45
N TRP A 111 14.24 -14.13 1.19
CA TRP A 111 13.34 -15.25 1.40
C TRP A 111 12.45 -15.46 0.17
N ASP A 112 12.29 -16.72 -0.22
CA ASP A 112 11.59 -17.18 -1.43
C ASP A 112 10.20 -17.76 -1.11
N GLY A 113 9.76 -17.66 0.14
CA GLY A 113 8.48 -18.20 0.60
C GLY A 113 8.51 -19.68 1.00
N GLN A 114 9.66 -20.37 0.87
CA GLN A 114 9.83 -21.76 1.30
C GLN A 114 9.97 -21.88 2.83
N PRO A 115 9.68 -23.05 3.42
CA PRO A 115 9.94 -23.28 4.84
C PRO A 115 11.40 -23.00 5.23
N ILE A 116 11.60 -22.53 6.46
CA ILE A 116 12.93 -22.33 7.04
C ILE A 116 13.31 -23.56 7.85
N ALA A 117 14.58 -23.99 7.74
CA ALA A 117 15.08 -25.17 8.44
C ALA A 117 14.89 -25.07 9.96
N THR A 118 14.65 -26.20 10.62
CA THR A 118 14.46 -26.28 12.08
C THR A 118 15.60 -25.59 12.82
N GLY A 119 15.26 -24.73 13.79
CA GLY A 119 16.23 -23.95 14.57
C GLY A 119 16.76 -22.69 13.88
N ARG A 120 16.38 -22.43 12.62
CA ARG A 120 16.70 -21.19 11.90
C ARG A 120 15.53 -20.21 11.93
N LYS A 121 15.83 -18.93 11.73
CA LYS A 121 14.87 -17.81 11.81
C LYS A 121 14.71 -17.10 10.46
N LEU A 122 13.54 -16.52 10.26
CA LEU A 122 13.27 -15.54 9.20
C LEU A 122 13.23 -14.14 9.82
N LEU A 123 13.88 -13.18 9.17
CA LEU A 123 13.75 -11.77 9.49
C LEU A 123 12.81 -11.08 8.50
N LEU A 124 11.70 -10.57 9.01
CA LEU A 124 10.83 -9.64 8.29
C LEU A 124 11.15 -8.22 8.75
N TRP A 125 11.13 -7.26 7.85
CA TRP A 125 11.36 -5.86 8.21
C TRP A 125 10.41 -4.91 7.48
N GLY A 126 9.96 -3.87 8.17
CA GLY A 126 9.09 -2.84 7.61
C GLY A 126 9.82 -1.99 6.58
N GLU A 127 9.09 -1.54 5.56
CA GLU A 127 9.63 -0.68 4.50
C GLU A 127 8.97 0.70 4.50
N GLN A 128 9.63 1.65 3.82
CA GLN A 128 9.23 3.06 3.62
C GLN A 128 8.68 3.75 4.88
N GLY A 129 7.41 3.54 5.20
CA GLY A 129 6.73 4.12 6.35
C GLY A 129 5.80 3.17 7.11
N VAL A 130 5.17 3.72 8.14
CA VAL A 130 4.24 2.99 9.04
C VAL A 130 3.02 2.44 8.29
N GLY A 131 2.52 3.17 7.29
CA GLY A 131 1.37 2.75 6.48
C GLY A 131 1.63 1.44 5.74
N ASP A 132 2.75 1.36 5.03
CA ASP A 132 3.15 0.15 4.29
C ASP A 132 3.39 -1.02 5.22
N SER A 133 4.07 -0.78 6.34
CA SER A 133 4.29 -1.81 7.36
C SER A 133 2.96 -2.41 7.86
N LEU A 134 1.93 -1.58 8.06
CA LEU A 134 0.60 -2.04 8.42
C LEU A 134 -0.10 -2.76 7.26
N MET A 135 -0.07 -2.18 6.05
CA MET A 135 -0.72 -2.75 4.88
C MET A 135 -0.23 -4.18 4.61
N PHE A 136 1.08 -4.39 4.67
CA PHE A 136 1.70 -5.67 4.36
C PHE A 136 1.80 -6.63 5.56
N ALA A 137 1.70 -6.14 6.80
CA ALA A 137 1.66 -7.00 7.99
C ALA A 137 0.50 -8.01 7.97
N ALA A 138 -0.56 -7.77 7.19
CA ALA A 138 -1.61 -8.76 6.94
C ALA A 138 -1.06 -10.11 6.43
N CYS A 139 0.05 -10.10 5.69
CA CYS A 139 0.70 -11.31 5.17
C CYS A 139 1.50 -12.08 6.23
N ILE A 140 1.72 -11.53 7.43
CA ILE A 140 2.44 -12.23 8.52
C ILE A 140 1.69 -13.52 8.91
N ALA A 141 0.37 -13.53 8.83
CA ALA A 141 -0.41 -14.74 9.07
C ALA A 141 -0.04 -15.87 8.08
N ASP A 142 0.17 -15.54 6.80
CA ASP A 142 0.58 -16.52 5.79
C ASP A 142 2.01 -17.02 6.05
N VAL A 143 2.89 -16.16 6.56
CA VAL A 143 4.26 -16.54 6.99
C VAL A 143 4.21 -17.53 8.14
N LEU A 144 3.37 -17.29 9.15
CA LEU A 144 3.28 -18.11 10.35
C LEU A 144 2.81 -19.56 10.09
N ILE A 145 2.19 -19.82 8.93
CA ILE A 145 1.86 -21.19 8.49
C ILE A 145 3.13 -21.99 8.15
N ARG A 146 4.20 -21.32 7.73
CA ARG A 146 5.41 -21.95 7.17
C ARG A 146 6.65 -21.77 8.04
N VAL A 147 6.70 -20.68 8.80
CA VAL A 147 7.87 -20.29 9.58
C VAL A 147 7.44 -19.97 11.01
N PRO A 148 7.82 -20.78 12.01
CA PRO A 148 7.58 -20.45 13.40
C PRO A 148 8.49 -19.31 13.83
N HIS A 149 7.97 -18.42 14.68
CA HIS A 149 8.75 -17.38 15.38
C HIS A 149 9.64 -16.49 14.49
N PRO A 150 9.12 -15.91 13.39
CA PRO A 150 9.89 -14.93 12.64
C PRO A 150 10.17 -13.70 13.51
N VAL A 151 11.33 -13.09 13.30
CA VAL A 151 11.66 -11.78 13.85
C VAL A 151 11.05 -10.73 12.94
N VAL A 152 10.32 -9.77 13.49
CA VAL A 152 9.65 -8.70 12.73
C VAL A 152 10.17 -7.35 13.21
N GLU A 153 11.04 -6.73 12.43
CA GLU A 153 11.56 -5.39 12.70
C GLU A 153 10.62 -4.33 12.10
N VAL A 154 10.08 -3.43 12.92
CA VAL A 154 9.18 -2.36 12.47
C VAL A 154 9.43 -1.07 13.25
N GLU A 155 8.84 0.04 12.79
CA GLU A 155 8.87 1.29 13.55
C GLU A 155 8.32 1.09 14.97
N ALA A 156 8.93 1.73 15.98
CA ALA A 156 8.70 1.46 17.40
C ALA A 156 7.23 1.60 17.82
N ARG A 157 6.47 2.53 17.22
CA ARG A 157 5.03 2.71 17.53
C ARG A 157 4.19 1.50 17.13
N LEU A 158 4.64 0.69 16.16
CA LEU A 158 3.94 -0.51 15.71
C LEU A 158 4.24 -1.75 16.56
N VAL A 159 5.34 -1.76 17.32
CA VAL A 159 5.78 -2.95 18.08
C VAL A 159 4.67 -3.49 18.99
N PRO A 160 4.01 -2.68 19.86
CA PRO A 160 2.97 -3.21 20.74
C PRO A 160 1.72 -3.66 19.99
N LEU A 161 1.46 -3.12 18.80
CA LEU A 161 0.29 -3.48 17.99
C LEU A 161 0.51 -4.82 17.30
N LEU A 162 1.65 -4.99 16.62
CA LEU A 162 1.97 -6.21 15.90
C LEU A 162 2.28 -7.37 16.86
N ALA A 163 2.97 -7.13 17.98
CA ALA A 163 3.22 -8.18 18.98
C ALA A 163 1.91 -8.75 19.55
N ARG A 164 0.90 -7.90 19.77
CA ARG A 164 -0.43 -8.33 20.23
C ARG A 164 -1.21 -9.04 19.13
N SER A 165 -1.09 -8.59 17.88
CA SER A 165 -1.83 -9.15 16.74
C SER A 165 -1.23 -10.47 16.26
N PHE A 166 0.08 -10.66 16.44
CA PHE A 166 0.85 -11.83 16.02
C PHE A 166 1.74 -12.36 17.15
N PRO A 167 1.15 -12.95 18.21
CA PRO A 167 1.90 -13.37 19.41
C PRO A 167 2.94 -14.46 19.15
N ALA A 168 2.85 -15.17 18.02
CA ALA A 168 3.85 -16.15 17.60
C ALA A 168 5.11 -15.52 16.99
N THR A 169 5.21 -14.19 16.88
CA THR A 169 6.36 -13.47 16.30
C THR A 169 7.21 -12.79 17.36
N VAL A 170 8.48 -12.54 17.04
CA VAL A 170 9.36 -11.69 17.86
C VAL A 170 9.40 -10.30 17.22
N VAL A 171 8.54 -9.39 17.68
CA VAL A 171 8.46 -8.03 17.13
C VAL A 171 9.41 -7.09 17.84
N VAL A 172 10.27 -6.40 17.09
CA VAL A 172 11.31 -5.51 17.62
C VAL A 172 11.30 -4.15 16.92
N PRO A 173 11.71 -3.07 17.61
CA PRO A 173 11.80 -1.76 16.99
C PRO A 173 12.97 -1.71 15.99
N SER A 174 12.79 -0.99 14.88
CA SER A 174 13.86 -0.62 13.98
C SER A 174 14.66 0.52 14.60
N THR A 175 15.96 0.30 14.79
CA THR A 175 16.86 1.21 15.51
C THR A 175 18.19 1.38 14.78
N THR A 176 18.90 2.47 15.11
CA THR A 176 20.31 2.67 14.74
C THR A 176 21.08 2.95 16.03
N PRO A 177 21.97 2.05 16.49
CA PRO A 177 22.41 0.79 15.85
C PRO A 177 21.29 -0.28 15.73
N PRO A 178 21.45 -1.30 14.86
CA PRO A 178 20.46 -2.35 14.67
C PRO A 178 20.11 -3.09 15.96
N HIS A 179 18.84 -3.47 16.11
CA HIS A 179 18.38 -4.21 17.29
C HIS A 179 19.06 -5.60 17.37
N PRO A 180 19.52 -6.08 18.55
CA PRO A 180 20.24 -7.36 18.67
C PRO A 180 19.52 -8.56 18.05
N ALA A 181 18.19 -8.61 18.16
CA ALA A 181 17.38 -9.67 17.56
C ALA A 181 17.46 -9.76 16.03
N THR A 182 17.80 -8.67 15.33
CA THR A 182 17.98 -8.67 13.86
C THR A 182 19.40 -9.04 13.44
N GLN A 183 20.30 -9.20 14.41
CA GLN A 183 21.69 -9.63 14.24
C GLN A 183 21.91 -11.09 14.69
N ASP A 184 20.84 -11.81 15.02
CA ASP A 184 20.92 -13.20 15.46
C ASP A 184 21.52 -14.11 14.35
N ALA A 185 22.57 -14.85 14.69
CA ALA A 185 23.27 -15.74 13.76
C ALA A 185 22.40 -16.89 13.19
N GLY A 186 21.28 -17.19 13.86
CA GLY A 186 20.27 -18.15 13.42
C GLY A 186 19.38 -17.65 12.29
N ILE A 187 19.39 -16.35 11.95
CA ILE A 187 18.63 -15.82 10.80
C ILE A 187 19.20 -16.42 9.51
N ALA A 188 18.36 -17.14 8.76
CA ALA A 188 18.75 -17.82 7.53
C ALA A 188 18.33 -17.06 6.26
N ALA A 189 17.28 -16.25 6.35
CA ALA A 189 16.76 -15.45 5.24
C ALA A 189 16.05 -14.21 5.77
N GLN A 190 15.81 -13.25 4.89
CA GLN A 190 15.11 -12.02 5.20
C GLN A 190 14.16 -11.57 4.07
N ALA A 191 13.11 -10.82 4.41
CA ALA A 191 12.29 -10.14 3.43
C ALA A 191 11.72 -8.81 3.97
N PRO A 192 11.65 -7.74 3.15
CA PRO A 192 10.79 -6.60 3.45
C PRO A 192 9.32 -7.04 3.45
N LEU A 193 8.48 -6.41 4.29
CA LEU A 193 7.07 -6.79 4.41
C LEU A 193 6.32 -6.76 3.07
N GLY A 194 6.55 -5.80 2.16
CA GLY A 194 5.83 -5.75 0.88
C GLY A 194 6.26 -6.78 -0.15
N GLU A 195 7.42 -7.43 0.01
CA GLU A 195 7.72 -8.62 -0.80
C GLU A 195 6.80 -9.79 -0.45
N LEU A 196 6.19 -9.79 0.76
CA LEU A 196 5.23 -10.82 1.13
C LEU A 196 3.98 -10.75 0.24
N ALA A 197 3.58 -9.57 -0.23
CA ALA A 197 2.46 -9.46 -1.17
C ALA A 197 2.78 -10.17 -2.50
N ALA A 198 4.03 -10.08 -2.98
CA ALA A 198 4.45 -10.82 -4.18
C ALA A 198 4.37 -12.34 -4.02
N LEU A 199 4.55 -12.85 -2.79
CA LEU A 199 4.47 -14.27 -2.46
C LEU A 199 3.02 -14.75 -2.23
N PHE A 200 2.19 -13.93 -1.58
CA PHE A 200 0.90 -14.38 -1.05
C PHE A 200 -0.33 -13.68 -1.63
N ARG A 201 -0.15 -12.59 -2.39
CA ARG A 201 -1.24 -11.75 -2.92
C ARG A 201 -1.25 -11.68 -4.44
N ARG A 202 -0.99 -12.80 -5.12
CA ARG A 202 -0.83 -12.86 -6.59
C ARG A 202 -2.14 -12.85 -7.41
N GLY A 203 -3.31 -12.90 -6.76
CA GLY A 203 -4.60 -12.87 -7.43
C GLY A 203 -5.73 -12.45 -6.50
N GLU A 204 -6.87 -12.00 -7.03
CA GLU A 204 -7.96 -11.42 -6.22
C GLU A 204 -8.46 -12.35 -5.10
N SER A 205 -8.58 -13.65 -5.38
CA SER A 205 -9.04 -14.65 -4.40
C SER A 205 -8.13 -14.79 -3.17
N SER A 206 -6.86 -14.38 -3.28
CA SER A 206 -5.91 -14.40 -2.16
C SER A 206 -6.16 -13.30 -1.11
N PHE A 207 -6.97 -12.30 -1.43
CA PHE A 207 -7.37 -11.24 -0.50
C PHE A 207 -8.63 -11.58 0.30
N LEU A 208 -9.45 -12.52 -0.17
CA LEU A 208 -10.76 -12.86 0.41
C LEU A 208 -10.69 -13.58 1.77
N ARG A 209 -9.49 -13.93 2.26
CA ARG A 209 -9.29 -14.81 3.43
C ARG A 209 -9.05 -14.11 4.77
N HIS A 210 -9.34 -12.81 4.89
CA HIS A 210 -8.99 -12.07 6.11
C HIS A 210 -10.19 -11.47 6.83
N HIS A 211 -10.54 -12.06 7.98
CA HIS A 211 -11.17 -11.32 9.07
C HIS A 211 -10.15 -10.33 9.65
N GLY A 212 -10.61 -9.25 10.31
CA GLY A 212 -9.72 -8.24 10.87
C GLY A 212 -8.59 -8.87 11.72
N TRP A 213 -7.34 -8.61 11.32
CA TRP A 213 -6.14 -9.23 11.92
C TRP A 213 -5.48 -8.34 12.97
N LEU A 214 -5.74 -7.04 12.94
CA LEU A 214 -5.25 -6.10 13.95
C LEU A 214 -6.07 -6.23 15.23
N ILE A 215 -5.41 -6.66 16.30
CA ILE A 215 -6.02 -6.74 17.63
C ILE A 215 -5.79 -5.40 18.33
N PRO A 216 -6.82 -4.61 18.69
CA PRO A 216 -6.63 -3.34 19.37
C PRO A 216 -6.26 -3.54 20.86
N ASN A 217 -5.66 -2.51 21.48
CA ASN A 217 -5.52 -2.49 22.94
C ASN A 217 -6.90 -2.16 23.54
N ARG A 218 -7.48 -3.11 24.28
CA ARG A 218 -8.84 -3.00 24.81
C ARG A 218 -9.01 -1.81 25.77
N ASP A 219 -8.03 -1.56 26.63
CA ASP A 219 -8.10 -0.45 27.59
C ASP A 219 -8.08 0.90 26.89
N ARG A 220 -7.22 1.08 25.87
CA ARG A 220 -7.19 2.29 25.04
C ARG A 220 -8.51 2.48 24.28
N VAL A 221 -9.09 1.41 23.75
CA VAL A 221 -10.41 1.47 23.11
C VAL A 221 -11.47 1.94 24.10
N THR A 222 -11.49 1.38 25.32
CA THR A 222 -12.42 1.79 26.38
C THR A 222 -12.21 3.25 26.78
N GLN A 223 -10.96 3.68 26.99
CA GLN A 223 -10.64 5.08 27.30
C GLN A 223 -11.10 6.05 26.21
N LEU A 224 -10.84 5.73 24.93
CA LEU A 224 -11.27 6.55 23.80
C LEU A 224 -12.80 6.57 23.66
N ARG A 225 -13.48 5.44 23.87
CA ARG A 225 -14.95 5.39 23.92
C ARG A 225 -15.51 6.21 25.07
N ASN A 226 -14.92 6.17 26.26
CA ASN A 226 -15.37 6.99 27.38
C ASN A 226 -15.15 8.48 27.13
N ARG A 227 -14.06 8.84 26.43
CA ARG A 227 -13.71 10.23 26.13
C ARG A 227 -14.53 10.83 24.99
N TYR A 228 -14.86 10.05 23.97
CA TYR A 228 -15.44 10.55 22.71
C TYR A 228 -16.76 9.88 22.31
N GLY A 229 -17.13 8.77 22.96
CA GLY A 229 -18.41 8.10 22.75
C GLY A 229 -19.51 8.85 23.48
N ALA A 230 -20.05 9.89 22.85
CA ALA A 230 -21.31 10.47 23.30
C ALA A 230 -22.40 9.38 23.31
N PRO A 231 -23.34 9.40 24.28
CA PRO A 231 -24.45 8.46 24.29
C PRO A 231 -25.40 8.73 23.10
N PRO A 232 -26.09 7.70 22.57
CA PRO A 232 -27.15 7.92 21.59
C PRO A 232 -28.22 8.82 22.22
N GLY A 233 -28.62 9.86 21.48
CA GLY A 233 -29.43 10.96 21.99
C GLY A 233 -30.66 10.51 22.80
N ARG A 234 -30.80 11.06 24.01
CA ARG A 234 -32.13 11.27 24.60
C ARG A 234 -32.60 12.64 24.16
N GLY A 235 -33.73 12.65 23.46
CA GLY A 235 -34.49 13.87 23.25
C GLY A 235 -34.92 14.48 24.59
N GLY A 236 -35.10 15.79 24.57
CA GLY A 236 -36.03 16.52 25.43
C GLY A 236 -35.67 16.65 26.91
N SER A 237 -35.04 17.77 27.27
CA SER A 237 -35.48 18.53 28.43
C SER A 237 -35.23 20.02 28.16
N ALA A 238 -36.31 20.73 27.91
CA ALA A 238 -36.36 22.17 27.75
C ALA A 238 -36.14 22.88 29.09
N SER A 239 -35.46 24.03 29.06
CA SER A 239 -35.66 25.20 29.93
C SER A 239 -34.88 26.40 29.38
N PRO A 240 -35.31 27.65 29.63
CA PRO A 240 -35.92 28.46 28.58
C PRO A 240 -35.04 29.67 28.18
N GLY A 241 -35.23 30.14 26.94
CA GLY A 241 -34.80 31.47 26.53
C GLY A 241 -33.89 31.47 25.31
N ALA A 242 -34.54 31.51 24.14
CA ALA A 242 -34.13 32.15 22.89
C ALA A 242 -34.56 31.27 21.71
N ALA A 243 -35.63 31.69 21.04
CA ALA A 243 -35.88 31.25 19.67
C ALA A 243 -34.76 31.81 18.77
N PRO A 244 -34.32 31.06 17.75
CA PRO A 244 -34.79 31.46 16.42
C PRO A 244 -35.20 30.28 15.52
N THR A 245 -36.31 30.52 14.83
CA THR A 245 -36.76 30.06 13.51
C THR A 245 -36.05 28.86 12.85
N ARG A 246 -36.82 27.77 12.70
CA ARG A 246 -36.54 26.65 11.78
C ARG A 246 -36.85 27.04 10.34
N SER A 247 -35.91 26.77 9.42
CA SER A 247 -36.23 26.45 8.03
C SER A 247 -35.94 24.97 7.82
N ALA A 248 -36.93 24.23 7.33
CA ALA A 248 -36.90 22.79 7.11
C ALA A 248 -36.57 22.50 5.64
N ALA A 249 -35.62 21.59 5.40
CA ALA A 249 -35.54 20.82 4.16
C ALA A 249 -35.00 19.42 4.47
N ALA A 250 -35.66 18.43 3.88
CA ALA A 250 -35.73 17.05 4.33
C ALA A 250 -34.48 16.21 4.00
N ALA A 251 -34.09 15.36 4.95
CA ALA A 251 -33.15 14.27 4.73
C ALA A 251 -33.90 13.03 4.21
N GLY A 252 -33.67 12.66 2.95
CA GLY A 252 -34.08 11.37 2.40
C GLY A 252 -33.26 10.24 3.02
N ARG A 253 -33.94 9.25 3.65
CA ARG A 253 -33.32 8.00 4.11
C ARG A 253 -33.01 7.11 2.91
N TRP A 254 -31.75 6.71 2.78
CA TRP A 254 -31.33 5.62 1.90
C TRP A 254 -31.69 4.27 2.53
N SER A 255 -32.24 3.35 1.72
CA SER A 255 -32.49 1.94 2.06
C SER A 255 -31.80 1.04 1.03
N PRO A 256 -31.18 -0.08 1.44
CA PRO A 256 -30.45 -0.96 0.52
C PRO A 256 -31.39 -1.88 -0.30
N PRO A 257 -30.97 -2.33 -1.50
CA PRO A 257 -31.82 -3.09 -2.40
C PRO A 257 -31.96 -4.56 -1.99
N THR A 258 -33.20 -5.07 -2.07
CA THR A 258 -33.54 -6.49 -1.95
C THR A 258 -33.29 -7.24 -3.26
N SER A 259 -32.62 -8.38 -3.16
CA SER A 259 -32.36 -9.31 -4.27
C SER A 259 -33.66 -9.96 -4.76
N HIS A 260 -34.05 -9.71 -6.00
CA HIS A 260 -35.07 -10.52 -6.69
C HIS A 260 -34.42 -11.77 -7.29
N ARG A 261 -34.80 -12.94 -6.77
CA ARG A 261 -34.82 -14.18 -7.54
C ARG A 261 -36.06 -14.14 -8.42
N SER A 262 -35.91 -14.27 -9.73
CA SER A 262 -36.98 -14.69 -10.64
C SER A 262 -36.72 -16.14 -11.04
N GLN A 263 -37.65 -17.01 -10.66
CA GLN A 263 -37.91 -18.27 -11.35
C GLN A 263 -38.60 -17.94 -12.68
N GLY A 264 -38.30 -18.70 -13.71
CA GLY A 264 -38.83 -18.60 -15.07
C GLY A 264 -37.90 -19.32 -16.02
#